data_AF-A0A1V5NDV3-F1
#
_entry.id   AF-A0A1V5NDV3-F1
#
_cell.length_a   1.000
_cell.length_b   1.000
_cell.length_c   1.000
_cell.angle_alpha   90.00
_cell.angle_beta   90.00
_cell.angle_gamma   90.00
#
_symmetry.space_group_name_H-M   'P 1'
#
loop_
_entity.id
_entity.type
_entity.pdbx_description
1 polymer ?
#
loop_
_entity_poly.entity_id
_entity_poly.type
_entity_poly.pdbx_seq_one_letter_code
_entity_poly.pdbx_strand_id
1 'polypeptide(L)'
;MRTGINAYSISYQYDDVGNRTQMVKNSVATSYTYNVNNQLLTETSPDANIIYAYDYNGNLMSKNDGVNNTTYEWDWRNMLVSVTEADGVTAYEYDGIGDRISKTQGGVKKKFINDVGLGLVQVLMETDNAGAVQATYNYGNDLISMRRADANSFYHYDGLGTVKQLSDEAGAVVASYVYDSFGNSVSSVSSVANNYGFTGEQQFAEPDNLVFLRARYYSPQIGRFMSRDPILTPMQIESHVGWLLPYLNLIYKPQYLQPYVYALNAPINFSDPSGLSSFKECFLGCLDKMTGGITGTICAGYSGFGALIAAAAGSPTLAALLGAAPAWATGAVVGCSIGCGILELEWPPSTPPYPPPYYVWP
;
A
#
# COMPACT_ATOMS: atom_id res chain seq x y z
N MET A 1 -9.53 -19.40 1.43
CA MET A 1 -10.63 -19.56 2.42
C MET A 1 -10.04 -19.44 3.80
N ARG A 2 -10.63 -18.63 4.69
CA ARG A 2 -10.22 -18.65 6.10
C ARG A 2 -11.13 -19.61 6.85
N THR A 3 -10.56 -20.63 7.48
CA THR A 3 -11.28 -21.59 8.32
C THR A 3 -11.05 -21.23 9.79
N GLY A 4 -12.13 -21.07 10.58
CA GLY A 4 -12.07 -20.66 11.99
C GLY A 4 -13.31 -19.88 12.47
N ILE A 5 -13.25 -19.29 13.67
CA ILE A 5 -14.38 -18.59 14.34
C ILE A 5 -14.97 -17.43 13.49
N ASN A 6 -14.18 -16.84 12.59
CA ASN A 6 -14.63 -15.85 11.60
C ASN A 6 -14.36 -16.36 10.17
N ALA A 7 -14.95 -17.51 9.83
CA ALA A 7 -14.80 -18.11 8.50
C ALA A 7 -15.53 -17.28 7.45
N TYR A 8 -14.79 -16.88 6.42
CA TYR A 8 -15.36 -16.27 5.22
C TYR A 8 -14.57 -16.71 3.98
N SER A 9 -15.24 -16.67 2.84
CA SER A 9 -14.62 -16.87 1.53
C SER A 9 -14.80 -15.62 0.69
N ILE A 10 -13.69 -15.06 0.21
CA ILE A 10 -13.72 -13.99 -0.79
C ILE A 10 -12.94 -14.45 -2.03
N SER A 11 -13.49 -14.18 -3.21
CA SER A 11 -12.81 -14.29 -4.49
C SER A 11 -13.00 -13.02 -5.31
N TYR A 12 -12.02 -12.72 -6.16
CA TYR A 12 -12.01 -11.53 -6.99
C TYR A 12 -11.81 -11.91 -8.46
N GLN A 13 -12.44 -11.17 -9.36
CA GLN A 13 -12.22 -11.22 -10.81
C GLN A 13 -11.68 -9.87 -11.25
N TYR A 14 -10.79 -9.88 -12.24
CA TYR A 14 -10.15 -8.67 -12.76
C TYR A 14 -10.23 -8.64 -14.28
N ASP A 15 -10.24 -7.45 -14.86
CA ASP A 15 -9.95 -7.26 -16.29
C ASP A 15 -8.43 -7.33 -16.56
N ASP A 16 -8.06 -7.29 -17.84
CA ASP A 16 -6.65 -7.37 -18.27
C ASP A 16 -5.79 -6.23 -17.71
N VAL A 17 -6.39 -5.06 -17.43
CA VAL A 17 -5.73 -3.87 -16.89
C VAL A 17 -5.65 -3.93 -15.35
N GLY A 18 -6.26 -4.92 -14.71
CA GLY A 18 -6.23 -5.09 -13.26
C GLY A 18 -7.32 -4.31 -12.52
N ASN A 19 -8.38 -3.84 -13.19
CA ASN A 19 -9.57 -3.38 -12.49
C ASN A 19 -10.38 -4.57 -12.01
N ARG A 20 -10.89 -4.50 -10.78
CA ARG A 20 -11.67 -5.58 -10.16
C ARG A 20 -13.08 -5.57 -10.74
N THR A 21 -13.43 -6.45 -11.65
CA THR A 21 -14.77 -6.49 -12.26
C THR A 21 -15.82 -7.14 -11.36
N GLN A 22 -15.41 -8.05 -10.48
CA GLN A 22 -16.31 -8.73 -9.54
C GLN A 22 -15.59 -9.08 -8.23
N MET A 23 -16.33 -9.04 -7.13
CA MET A 23 -15.99 -9.65 -5.84
C MET A 23 -17.12 -10.57 -5.43
N VAL A 24 -16.81 -11.78 -4.97
CA VAL A 24 -17.79 -12.68 -4.34
C VAL A 24 -17.38 -12.90 -2.90
N LYS A 25 -18.19 -12.46 -1.95
CA LYS A 25 -17.98 -12.63 -0.50
C LYS A 25 -19.12 -13.46 0.07
N ASN A 26 -18.81 -14.63 0.62
CA ASN A 26 -19.81 -15.57 1.18
C ASN A 26 -21.02 -15.80 0.24
N SER A 27 -20.72 -16.07 -1.03
CA SER A 27 -21.70 -16.27 -2.12
C SER A 27 -22.52 -15.04 -2.53
N VAL A 28 -22.26 -13.85 -1.98
CA VAL A 28 -22.83 -12.58 -2.44
C VAL A 28 -21.87 -11.96 -3.45
N ALA A 29 -22.36 -11.74 -4.68
CA ALA A 29 -21.59 -11.13 -5.75
C ALA A 29 -21.82 -9.62 -5.81
N THR A 30 -20.71 -8.88 -5.89
CA THR A 30 -20.67 -7.45 -6.13
C THR A 30 -19.92 -7.21 -7.44
N SER A 31 -20.54 -6.45 -8.35
CA SER A 31 -19.99 -6.10 -9.66
C SER A 31 -19.50 -4.66 -9.66
N TYR A 32 -18.43 -4.38 -10.40
CA TYR A 32 -17.86 -3.05 -10.49
C TYR A 32 -17.74 -2.60 -11.95
N THR A 33 -17.98 -1.33 -12.22
CA THR A 33 -17.81 -0.74 -13.55
C THR A 33 -16.78 0.38 -13.54
N TYR A 34 -16.11 0.58 -14.68
CA TYR A 34 -15.01 1.54 -14.81
C TYR A 34 -15.16 2.37 -16.08
N ASN A 35 -14.60 3.57 -16.07
CA ASN A 35 -14.46 4.36 -17.29
C ASN A 35 -13.11 4.12 -17.98
N VAL A 36 -12.89 4.79 -19.11
CA VAL A 36 -11.67 4.70 -19.92
C VAL A 36 -10.39 5.12 -19.18
N ASN A 37 -10.53 5.89 -18.09
CA ASN A 37 -9.43 6.35 -17.24
C ASN A 37 -9.19 5.40 -16.04
N ASN A 38 -9.79 4.20 -16.04
CA ASN A 38 -9.75 3.23 -14.94
C ASN A 38 -10.34 3.72 -13.61
N GLN A 39 -11.17 4.78 -13.65
CA GLN A 39 -11.89 5.28 -12.48
C GLN A 39 -13.11 4.40 -12.22
N LEU A 40 -13.35 4.05 -10.95
CA LEU A 40 -14.51 3.25 -10.54
C LEU A 40 -15.77 4.10 -10.73
N LEU A 41 -16.79 3.62 -11.42
CA LEU A 41 -18.03 4.37 -11.62
C LEU A 41 -19.14 3.85 -10.71
N THR A 42 -19.31 2.54 -10.66
CA THR A 42 -20.35 1.91 -9.85
C THR A 42 -19.85 0.67 -9.13
N GLU A 43 -20.39 0.44 -7.94
CA GLU A 43 -20.35 -0.83 -7.22
C GLU A 43 -21.79 -1.29 -7.01
N THR A 44 -22.15 -2.45 -7.57
CA THR A 44 -23.51 -2.97 -7.51
C THR A 44 -23.53 -4.33 -6.84
N SER A 45 -24.24 -4.41 -5.72
CA SER A 45 -24.54 -5.63 -4.97
C SER A 45 -26.06 -5.83 -4.92
N PRO A 46 -26.57 -7.00 -4.45
CA PRO A 46 -28.01 -7.20 -4.30
C PRO A 46 -28.71 -6.17 -3.40
N ASP A 47 -27.98 -5.62 -2.43
CA ASP A 47 -28.53 -4.74 -1.38
C ASP A 47 -28.21 -3.26 -1.59
N ALA A 48 -27.23 -2.93 -2.43
CA ALA A 48 -26.74 -1.56 -2.60
C ALA A 48 -26.21 -1.29 -4.01
N ASN A 49 -26.41 -0.06 -4.47
CA ASN A 49 -25.80 0.46 -5.68
C ASN A 49 -25.08 1.77 -5.35
N ILE A 50 -23.76 1.72 -5.31
CA ILE A 50 -22.91 2.85 -4.96
C ILE A 50 -22.38 3.49 -6.24
N ILE A 51 -22.51 4.80 -6.34
CA ILE A 51 -22.04 5.61 -7.48
C ILE A 51 -20.88 6.48 -7.01
N TYR A 52 -19.82 6.51 -7.82
CA TYR A 52 -18.62 7.28 -7.57
C TYR A 52 -18.46 8.38 -8.63
N ALA A 53 -18.01 9.55 -8.20
CA ALA A 53 -17.68 10.66 -9.09
C ALA A 53 -16.24 11.13 -8.85
N TYR A 54 -15.58 11.59 -9.90
CA TYR A 54 -14.20 12.04 -9.89
C TYR A 54 -14.08 13.46 -10.44
N ASP A 55 -13.06 14.18 -9.99
CA ASP A 55 -12.67 15.45 -10.59
C ASP A 55 -11.85 15.25 -11.88
N TYR A 56 -11.50 16.35 -12.54
CA TYR A 56 -10.69 16.33 -13.77
C TYR A 56 -9.25 15.84 -13.58
N ASN A 57 -8.71 15.95 -12.35
CA ASN A 57 -7.37 15.45 -12.01
C ASN A 57 -7.37 13.95 -11.70
N GLY A 58 -8.56 13.36 -11.52
CA GLY A 58 -8.77 11.97 -11.20
C GLY A 58 -8.77 11.66 -9.71
N ASN A 59 -9.12 12.64 -8.88
CA ASN A 59 -9.38 12.40 -7.47
C ASN A 59 -10.86 12.07 -7.25
N LEU A 60 -11.14 11.10 -6.38
CA LEU A 60 -12.51 10.73 -6.00
C LEU A 60 -13.16 11.92 -5.29
N MET A 61 -14.28 12.42 -5.82
CA MET A 61 -15.01 13.58 -5.32
C MET A 61 -16.23 13.20 -4.50
N SER A 62 -16.91 12.10 -4.86
CA SER A 62 -18.04 11.62 -4.07
C SER A 62 -18.26 10.11 -4.17
N LYS A 63 -18.88 9.58 -3.13
CA LYS A 63 -19.37 8.21 -3.00
C LYS A 63 -20.81 8.30 -2.49
N ASN A 64 -21.76 7.88 -3.31
CA ASN A 64 -23.18 7.90 -2.99
C ASN A 64 -23.73 6.48 -2.97
N ASP A 65 -24.15 6.00 -1.80
CA ASP A 65 -24.69 4.64 -1.61
C ASP A 65 -26.22 4.55 -1.82
N GLY A 66 -26.85 5.65 -2.27
CA GLY A 66 -28.29 5.81 -2.46
C GLY A 66 -29.00 6.40 -1.23
N VAL A 67 -28.36 6.36 -0.05
CA VAL A 67 -28.89 6.89 1.22
C VAL A 67 -28.01 8.02 1.73
N ASN A 68 -26.71 7.76 1.83
CA ASN A 68 -25.67 8.69 2.25
C ASN A 68 -24.83 9.11 1.05
N ASN A 69 -24.39 10.36 1.08
CA ASN A 69 -23.44 10.89 0.13
C ASN A 69 -22.20 11.39 0.88
N THR A 70 -21.10 10.67 0.74
CA THR A 70 -19.80 11.09 1.26
C THR A 70 -19.09 11.90 0.19
N THR A 71 -18.64 13.11 0.53
CA THR A 71 -17.90 13.99 -0.37
C THR A 71 -16.47 14.20 0.08
N TYR A 72 -15.58 14.34 -0.89
CA TYR A 72 -14.13 14.44 -0.70
C TYR A 72 -13.64 15.69 -1.41
N GLU A 73 -12.93 16.55 -0.68
CA GLU A 73 -12.36 17.78 -1.21
C GLU A 73 -10.84 17.69 -1.24
N TRP A 74 -10.27 18.18 -2.34
CA TRP A 74 -8.84 18.10 -2.64
C TRP A 74 -8.28 19.49 -2.87
N ASP A 75 -7.03 19.72 -2.45
CA ASP A 75 -6.33 20.96 -2.77
C ASP A 75 -5.73 20.92 -4.20
N TRP A 76 -5.13 22.04 -4.62
CA TRP A 76 -4.49 22.17 -5.93
C TRP A 76 -3.27 21.24 -6.13
N ARG A 77 -2.75 20.64 -5.06
CA ARG A 77 -1.66 19.65 -5.07
C ARG A 77 -2.20 18.22 -5.10
N ASN A 78 -3.50 18.02 -5.24
CA ASN A 78 -4.20 16.72 -5.17
C ASN A 78 -4.07 16.04 -3.80
N MET A 79 -4.02 16.80 -2.71
CA MET A 79 -4.07 16.26 -1.35
C MET A 79 -5.48 16.40 -0.77
N LEU A 80 -5.97 15.34 -0.12
CA LEU A 80 -7.30 15.30 0.49
C LEU A 80 -7.36 16.25 1.69
N VAL A 81 -8.15 17.31 1.62
CA VAL A 81 -8.27 18.33 2.68
C VAL A 81 -9.56 18.22 3.49
N SER A 82 -10.61 17.60 2.95
CA SER A 82 -11.87 17.43 3.66
C SER A 82 -12.60 16.15 3.24
N VAL A 83 -13.21 15.49 4.21
CA VAL A 83 -14.17 14.41 4.02
C VAL A 83 -15.42 14.77 4.78
N THR A 84 -16.55 14.80 4.09
CA THR A 84 -17.86 15.04 4.69
C THR A 84 -18.68 13.76 4.59
N GLU A 85 -19.00 13.18 5.73
CA GLU A 85 -19.83 11.99 5.91
C GLU A 85 -21.14 12.39 6.63
N ALA A 86 -22.07 11.45 6.75
CA ALA A 86 -23.34 11.69 7.45
C ALA A 86 -23.13 12.00 8.96
N ASP A 87 -22.04 11.53 9.56
CA ASP A 87 -21.71 11.67 10.98
C ASP A 87 -20.86 12.93 11.28
N GLY A 88 -20.30 13.58 10.25
CA GLY A 88 -19.60 14.84 10.41
C GLY A 88 -18.57 15.14 9.31
N VAL A 89 -17.77 16.17 9.59
CA VAL A 89 -16.70 16.64 8.71
C VAL A 89 -15.35 16.35 9.35
N THR A 90 -14.45 15.77 8.56
CA THR A 90 -13.04 15.59 8.90
C THR A 90 -12.19 16.42 7.94
N ALA A 91 -11.41 17.36 8.47
CA ALA A 91 -10.52 18.22 7.71
C ALA A 91 -9.04 17.96 8.02
N TYR A 92 -8.18 18.13 7.03
CA TYR A 92 -6.73 17.90 7.12
C TYR A 92 -5.95 19.15 6.75
N GLU A 93 -4.82 19.34 7.41
CA GLU A 93 -3.83 20.36 7.04
C GLU A 93 -2.49 19.69 6.77
N TYR A 94 -1.80 20.22 5.77
CA TYR A 94 -0.50 19.75 5.33
C TYR A 94 0.49 20.91 5.31
N ASP A 95 1.77 20.61 5.50
CA ASP A 95 2.83 21.59 5.36
C ASP A 95 3.19 21.89 3.89
N GLY A 96 4.26 22.65 3.69
CA GLY A 96 4.73 23.04 2.36
C GLY A 96 5.32 21.89 1.53
N ILE A 97 5.75 20.81 2.16
CA ILE A 97 6.34 19.63 1.50
C ILE A 97 5.34 18.48 1.33
N GLY A 98 4.14 18.59 1.92
CA GLY A 98 3.03 17.66 1.72
C GLY A 98 2.79 16.74 2.91
N ASP A 99 3.47 16.96 4.04
CA ASP A 99 3.28 16.14 5.24
C ASP A 99 2.06 16.60 6.02
N ARG A 100 1.26 15.63 6.48
CA ARG A 100 0.06 15.92 7.27
C ARG A 100 0.46 16.40 8.66
N ILE A 101 0.09 17.64 8.99
CA ILE A 101 0.44 18.29 10.27
C ILE A 101 -0.75 18.42 11.21
N SER A 102 -1.98 18.33 10.71
CA SER A 102 -3.15 18.36 11.58
C SER A 102 -4.36 17.65 10.99
N LYS A 103 -5.28 17.29 11.89
CA LYS A 103 -6.58 16.70 11.58
C LYS A 103 -7.62 17.29 12.52
N THR A 104 -8.74 17.73 11.96
CA THR A 104 -9.90 18.22 12.72
C THR A 104 -11.10 17.33 12.44
N GLN A 105 -11.66 16.69 13.46
CA GLN A 105 -12.84 15.83 13.33
C GLN A 105 -13.84 16.21 14.42
N GLY A 106 -15.10 16.44 14.04
CA GLY A 106 -16.15 16.84 14.99
C GLY A 106 -15.81 18.12 15.79
N GLY A 107 -15.07 19.05 15.18
CA GLY A 107 -14.59 20.29 15.83
C GLY A 107 -13.37 20.11 16.74
N VAL A 108 -12.88 18.89 16.96
CA VAL A 108 -11.68 18.61 17.76
C VAL A 108 -10.46 18.55 16.85
N LYS A 109 -9.54 19.51 17.01
CA LYS A 109 -8.29 19.58 16.25
C LYS A 109 -7.15 18.88 17.00
N LYS A 110 -6.51 17.93 16.32
CA LYS A 110 -5.26 17.27 16.71
C LYS A 110 -4.14 17.72 15.78
N LYS A 111 -2.95 17.91 16.33
CA LYS A 111 -1.73 18.24 15.59
C LYS A 111 -0.75 17.08 15.67
N PHE A 112 0.06 16.91 14.63
CA PHE A 112 1.05 15.86 14.52
C PHE A 112 2.45 16.45 14.55
N ILE A 113 3.31 15.89 15.38
CA ILE A 113 4.76 16.14 15.34
C ILE A 113 5.38 14.95 14.62
N ASN A 114 5.92 15.24 13.44
CA ASN A 114 6.42 14.23 12.53
C ASN A 114 7.94 14.08 12.62
N ASP A 115 8.43 12.86 12.45
CA ASP A 115 9.82 12.58 12.08
C ASP A 115 9.95 12.63 10.57
N VAL A 116 10.77 13.56 10.08
CA VAL A 116 11.07 13.75 8.65
C VAL A 116 12.43 13.16 8.25
N GLY A 117 13.21 12.63 9.20
CA GLY A 117 14.60 12.21 8.97
C GLY A 117 14.78 10.78 8.42
N LEU A 118 13.73 9.97 8.40
CA LEU A 118 13.81 8.51 8.17
C LEU A 118 13.26 8.07 6.80
N GLY A 119 13.13 8.97 5.84
CA GLY A 119 12.67 8.70 4.47
C GLY A 119 11.16 8.63 4.33
N LEU A 120 10.47 7.84 5.16
CA LEU A 120 9.01 7.87 5.30
C LEU A 120 8.62 8.65 6.54
N VAL A 121 7.72 9.61 6.37
CA VAL A 121 7.28 10.46 7.47
C VAL A 121 6.43 9.66 8.45
N GLN A 122 6.78 9.75 9.73
CA GLN A 122 6.11 9.05 10.83
C GLN A 122 5.65 10.04 11.89
N VAL A 123 4.50 9.80 12.51
CA VAL A 123 4.01 10.65 13.60
C VAL A 123 4.65 10.20 14.91
N LEU A 124 5.52 11.02 15.50
CA LEU A 124 6.12 10.75 16.80
C LEU A 124 5.19 11.13 17.96
N MET A 125 4.37 12.16 17.76
CA MET A 125 3.51 12.69 18.82
C MET A 125 2.23 13.31 18.26
N GLU A 126 1.14 13.10 18.99
CA GLU A 126 -0.13 13.81 18.82
C GLU A 126 -0.28 14.84 19.93
N THR A 127 -0.63 16.07 19.58
CA THR A 127 -1.05 17.09 20.54
C THR A 127 -2.47 17.56 20.25
N ASP A 128 -3.14 18.12 21.26
CA ASP A 128 -4.34 18.90 21.03
C ASP A 128 -4.01 20.26 20.37
N ASN A 129 -5.04 21.09 20.15
CA ASN A 129 -4.84 22.41 19.57
C ASN A 129 -4.01 23.35 20.47
N ALA A 130 -4.09 23.18 21.79
CA ALA A 130 -3.37 23.97 22.79
C ALA A 130 -1.90 23.52 22.97
N GLY A 131 -1.54 22.36 22.42
CA GLY A 131 -0.19 21.78 22.50
C GLY A 131 -0.01 20.75 23.62
N ALA A 132 -1.08 20.34 24.31
CA ALA A 132 -0.99 19.26 25.29
C ALA A 132 -0.84 17.91 24.59
N VAL A 133 0.12 17.11 25.05
CA VAL A 133 0.43 15.80 24.48
C VAL A 133 -0.71 14.82 24.75
N GLN A 134 -1.22 14.21 23.68
CA GLN A 134 -2.32 13.24 23.71
C GLN A 134 -1.81 11.80 23.55
N ALA A 135 -0.81 11.62 22.69
CA ALA A 135 -0.15 10.34 22.48
C ALA A 135 1.30 10.53 22.03
N THR A 136 2.16 9.59 22.40
CA THR A 136 3.54 9.50 21.90
C THR A 136 3.80 8.11 21.35
N TYR A 137 4.59 8.02 20.30
CA TYR A 137 4.87 6.79 19.58
C TYR A 137 6.37 6.52 19.58
N ASN A 138 6.75 5.28 19.90
CA ASN A 138 8.14 4.84 19.84
C ASN A 138 8.30 3.90 18.65
N TYR A 139 9.26 4.22 17.79
CA TYR A 139 9.58 3.45 16.59
C TYR A 139 10.93 2.77 16.73
N GLY A 140 11.03 1.56 16.20
CA GLY A 140 12.29 0.94 15.79
C GLY A 140 12.33 0.89 14.27
N ASN A 141 12.38 -0.32 13.70
CA ASN A 141 12.11 -0.50 12.28
C ASN A 141 10.61 -0.30 11.95
N ASP A 142 9.74 -0.71 12.88
CA ASP A 142 8.29 -0.50 12.84
C ASP A 142 7.84 0.19 14.14
N LEU A 143 6.55 0.56 14.24
CA LEU A 143 5.96 1.12 15.46
C LEU A 143 5.98 0.08 16.59
N ILE A 144 6.68 0.35 17.69
CA ILE A 144 6.85 -0.61 18.79
C ILE A 144 5.75 -0.42 19.84
N SER A 145 5.52 0.84 20.24
CA SER A 145 4.61 1.14 21.33
C SER A 145 3.98 2.52 21.18
N MET A 146 2.78 2.66 21.72
CA MET A 146 2.12 3.94 21.94
C MET A 146 1.98 4.16 23.45
N ARG A 147 2.22 5.38 23.90
CA ARG A 147 1.80 5.86 25.22
C ARG A 147 0.63 6.83 25.06
N ARG A 148 -0.48 6.57 25.76
CA ARG A 148 -1.67 7.43 25.78
C ARG A 148 -2.23 7.45 27.21
N ALA A 149 -2.55 8.64 27.72
CA ALA A 149 -3.03 8.81 29.10
C ALA A 149 -2.16 8.06 30.14
N ASP A 150 -0.84 8.16 30.00
CA ASP A 150 0.18 7.50 30.83
C ASP A 150 0.22 5.97 30.81
N ALA A 151 -0.57 5.30 29.98
CA ALA A 151 -0.49 3.86 29.76
C ALA A 151 0.25 3.54 28.45
N ASN A 152 1.17 2.57 28.50
CA ASN A 152 1.80 2.02 27.29
C ASN A 152 0.97 0.86 26.73
N SER A 153 0.94 0.79 25.40
CA SER A 153 0.44 -0.35 24.65
C SER A 153 1.46 -0.75 23.58
N PHE A 154 1.70 -2.04 23.44
CA PHE A 154 2.71 -2.62 22.54
C PHE A 154 2.04 -3.26 21.34
N TYR A 155 2.55 -2.99 20.15
CA TYR A 155 1.98 -3.47 18.89
C TYR A 155 2.52 -4.85 18.51
N HIS A 156 1.62 -5.72 18.03
CA HIS A 156 1.94 -7.04 17.50
C HIS A 156 1.48 -7.15 16.06
N TYR A 157 2.36 -7.61 15.18
CA TYR A 157 2.17 -7.58 13.73
C TYR A 157 2.11 -8.97 13.09
N ASP A 158 1.56 -9.04 11.88
CA ASP A 158 1.81 -10.15 10.96
C ASP A 158 3.03 -9.89 10.07
N GLY A 159 3.36 -10.85 9.19
CA GLY A 159 4.52 -10.74 8.30
C GLY A 159 4.45 -9.59 7.27
N LEU A 160 3.26 -9.04 7.01
CA LEU A 160 3.10 -7.86 6.15
C LEU A 160 3.34 -6.56 6.94
N GLY A 161 3.30 -6.62 8.28
CA GLY A 161 3.34 -5.47 9.16
C GLY A 161 1.95 -4.93 9.52
N THR A 162 0.87 -5.71 9.30
CA THR A 162 -0.47 -5.32 9.73
C THR A 162 -0.64 -5.55 11.23
N VAL A 163 -1.22 -4.58 11.95
CA VAL A 163 -1.45 -4.68 13.39
C VAL A 163 -2.47 -5.78 13.68
N LYS A 164 -2.07 -6.85 14.37
CA LYS A 164 -2.97 -7.94 14.78
C LYS A 164 -3.52 -7.74 16.18
N GLN A 165 -2.68 -7.29 17.10
CA GLN A 165 -3.05 -7.16 18.51
C GLN A 165 -2.27 -6.03 19.17
N LEU A 166 -2.81 -5.49 20.26
CA LEU A 166 -2.08 -4.66 21.22
C LEU A 166 -2.07 -5.36 22.57
N SER A 167 -0.95 -5.30 23.28
CA SER A 167 -0.86 -5.72 24.70
C SER A 167 -0.56 -4.54 25.60
N ASP A 168 -0.98 -4.60 26.86
CA ASP A 168 -0.56 -3.67 27.91
C ASP A 168 0.82 -4.03 28.50
N GLU A 169 1.25 -3.27 29.51
CA GLU A 169 2.50 -3.48 30.25
C GLU A 169 2.54 -4.81 31.03
N ALA A 170 1.39 -5.41 31.35
CA ALA A 170 1.30 -6.71 31.99
C ALA A 170 1.27 -7.86 30.97
N GLY A 171 1.26 -7.55 29.66
CA GLY A 171 1.17 -8.53 28.58
C GLY A 171 -0.25 -9.01 28.29
N ALA A 172 -1.28 -8.41 28.89
CA ALA A 172 -2.67 -8.73 28.56
C ALA A 172 -3.07 -8.10 27.23
N VAL A 173 -3.84 -8.82 26.42
CA VAL A 173 -4.31 -8.34 25.11
C VAL A 173 -5.43 -7.32 25.33
N VAL A 174 -5.17 -6.06 24.94
CA VAL A 174 -6.10 -4.92 25.06
C VAL A 174 -6.77 -4.56 23.73
N ALA A 175 -6.23 -5.05 22.61
CA ALA A 175 -6.89 -4.97 21.32
C ALA A 175 -6.57 -6.17 20.43
N SER A 176 -7.51 -6.53 19.56
CA SER A 176 -7.37 -7.59 18.57
C SER A 176 -8.12 -7.22 17.29
N TYR A 177 -7.42 -7.31 16.16
CA TYR A 177 -7.93 -6.93 14.84
C TYR A 177 -7.81 -8.05 13.83
N VAL A 178 -8.83 -8.17 13.00
CA VAL A 178 -8.95 -9.15 11.94
C VAL A 178 -9.30 -8.42 10.65
N TYR A 179 -8.44 -8.53 9.64
CA TYR A 179 -8.65 -7.92 8.34
C TYR A 179 -8.90 -8.95 7.26
N ASP A 180 -9.52 -8.52 6.16
CA ASP A 180 -9.47 -9.20 4.89
C ASP A 180 -8.19 -8.91 4.11
N SER A 181 -8.06 -9.46 2.90
CA SER A 181 -6.86 -9.31 2.09
C SER A 181 -6.57 -7.87 1.67
N PHE A 182 -7.59 -7.02 1.55
CA PHE A 182 -7.45 -5.61 1.16
C PHE A 182 -7.50 -4.68 2.38
N GLY A 183 -7.46 -5.20 3.60
CA GLY A 183 -7.42 -4.39 4.82
C GLY A 183 -8.78 -3.94 5.35
N ASN A 184 -9.90 -4.50 4.89
CA ASN A 184 -11.20 -4.25 5.52
C ASN A 184 -11.27 -4.96 6.87
N SER A 185 -11.74 -4.27 7.90
CA SER A 185 -11.92 -4.85 9.22
C SER A 185 -13.08 -5.86 9.22
N VAL A 186 -12.76 -7.12 9.50
CA VAL A 186 -13.71 -8.22 9.69
C VAL A 186 -14.13 -8.31 11.17
N SER A 187 -13.21 -8.02 12.08
CA SER A 187 -13.47 -7.95 13.52
C SER A 187 -12.46 -7.02 14.17
N SER A 188 -12.93 -6.13 15.02
CA SER A 188 -12.11 -5.20 15.79
C SER A 188 -12.65 -5.15 17.20
N VAL A 189 -11.83 -5.56 18.16
CA VAL A 189 -12.10 -5.45 19.59
C VAL A 189 -10.98 -4.65 20.19
N SER A 190 -11.28 -3.54 20.85
CA SER A 190 -10.28 -2.64 21.41
C SER A 190 -10.81 -1.99 22.68
N SER A 191 -10.07 -2.10 23.78
CA SER A 191 -10.32 -1.32 25.01
C SER A 191 -9.46 -0.06 25.09
N VAL A 192 -8.55 0.12 24.13
CA VAL A 192 -7.66 1.28 24.00
C VAL A 192 -7.91 1.98 22.67
N ALA A 193 -7.74 3.31 22.64
CA ALA A 193 -7.82 4.07 21.40
C ALA A 193 -6.53 3.86 20.59
N ASN A 194 -6.67 3.39 19.35
CA ASN A 194 -5.56 3.11 18.45
C ASN A 194 -5.89 3.69 17.08
N ASN A 195 -4.89 4.30 16.43
CA ASN A 195 -5.04 4.93 15.11
C ASN A 195 -4.46 4.07 13.99
N TYR A 196 -3.60 3.09 14.30
CA TYR A 196 -2.83 2.32 13.31
C TYR A 196 -3.42 0.92 13.07
N GLY A 197 -3.47 0.47 11.82
CA GLY A 197 -4.15 -0.78 11.46
C GLY A 197 -3.45 -1.56 10.35
N PHE A 198 -4.11 -1.65 9.19
CA PHE A 198 -3.61 -2.34 8.01
C PHE A 198 -2.23 -1.82 7.61
N THR A 199 -1.30 -2.77 7.35
CA THR A 199 0.11 -2.52 7.03
C THR A 199 0.87 -1.59 7.99
N GLY A 200 0.35 -1.40 9.21
CA GLY A 200 0.97 -0.53 10.22
C GLY A 200 0.70 0.96 10.00
N GLU A 201 -0.23 1.30 9.11
CA GLU A 201 -0.51 2.67 8.69
C GLU A 201 -1.76 3.23 9.39
N GLN A 202 -1.93 4.55 9.35
CA GLN A 202 -3.05 5.23 10.01
C GLN A 202 -4.36 4.90 9.30
N GLN A 203 -5.28 4.26 10.01
CA GLN A 203 -6.55 3.75 9.49
C GLN A 203 -7.74 4.04 10.41
N PHE A 204 -7.65 3.63 11.68
CA PHE A 204 -8.80 3.65 12.59
C PHE A 204 -9.28 5.05 13.00
N ALA A 205 -8.43 6.05 12.84
CA ALA A 205 -8.82 7.44 13.05
C ALA A 205 -9.43 8.07 11.78
N GLU A 206 -9.36 7.41 10.62
CA GLU A 206 -9.72 7.97 9.33
C GLU A 206 -11.20 7.72 8.97
N PRO A 207 -11.87 8.71 8.35
CA PRO A 207 -13.23 8.56 7.80
C PRO A 207 -13.25 7.49 6.71
N ASP A 208 -14.42 6.92 6.43
CA ASP A 208 -14.67 5.85 5.44
C ASP A 208 -13.68 4.66 5.48
N ASN A 209 -13.05 4.40 6.65
CA ASN A 209 -12.00 3.37 6.82
C ASN A 209 -10.81 3.54 5.87
N LEU A 210 -10.48 4.78 5.51
CA LEU A 210 -9.33 5.08 4.65
C LEU A 210 -8.01 4.75 5.36
N VAL A 211 -6.99 4.42 4.58
CA VAL A 211 -5.62 4.24 5.06
C VAL A 211 -4.78 5.39 4.50
N PHE A 212 -4.17 6.16 5.39
CA PHE A 212 -3.29 7.25 5.01
C PHE A 212 -1.90 6.72 4.69
N LEU A 213 -1.49 6.85 3.44
CA LEU A 213 -0.19 6.41 2.93
C LEU A 213 0.61 7.62 2.46
N ARG A 214 0.61 8.72 3.23
CA ARG A 214 1.35 9.96 2.95
C ARG A 214 0.90 10.62 1.64
N ALA A 215 1.46 10.21 0.50
CA ALA A 215 1.17 10.81 -0.80
C ALA A 215 -0.29 10.58 -1.26
N ARG A 216 -0.92 9.46 -0.86
CA ARG A 216 -2.28 9.13 -1.25
C ARG A 216 -3.06 8.47 -0.12
N TYR A 217 -4.39 8.55 -0.22
CA TYR A 217 -5.30 7.75 0.60
C TYR A 217 -5.71 6.50 -0.16
N TYR A 218 -5.59 5.36 0.52
CA TYR A 218 -6.05 4.07 0.06
C TYR A 218 -7.41 3.75 0.70
N SER A 219 -8.36 3.24 -0.08
CA SER A 219 -9.63 2.73 0.44
C SER A 219 -9.64 1.21 0.37
N PRO A 220 -9.57 0.51 1.52
CA PRO A 220 -9.75 -0.94 1.62
C PRO A 220 -11.07 -1.45 1.03
N GLN A 221 -12.15 -0.66 1.15
CA GLN A 221 -13.50 -1.08 0.75
C GLN A 221 -13.56 -1.36 -0.76
N ILE A 222 -13.10 -0.39 -1.55
CA ILE A 222 -12.96 -0.54 -3.01
C ILE A 222 -11.61 -1.17 -3.41
N GLY A 223 -10.72 -1.37 -2.43
CA GLY A 223 -9.33 -1.83 -2.53
C GLY A 223 -8.52 -1.17 -3.64
N ARG A 224 -8.52 0.17 -3.66
CA ARG A 224 -7.74 1.01 -4.57
C ARG A 224 -7.49 2.40 -3.96
N PHE A 225 -6.56 3.13 -4.55
CA PHE A 225 -6.31 4.53 -4.19
C PHE A 225 -7.47 5.44 -4.60
N MET A 226 -7.66 6.51 -3.83
CA MET A 226 -8.69 7.52 -4.08
C MET A 226 -8.29 8.56 -5.12
N SER A 227 -6.99 8.74 -5.32
CA SER A 227 -6.43 9.66 -6.30
C SER A 227 -5.51 8.91 -7.27
N ARG A 228 -5.36 9.50 -8.45
CA ARG A 228 -4.45 9.01 -9.48
C ARG A 228 -3.01 9.08 -8.97
N ASP A 229 -2.21 8.05 -9.27
CA ASP A 229 -0.77 8.09 -9.00
C ASP A 229 -0.10 9.29 -9.69
N PRO A 230 0.63 10.15 -8.94
CA PRO A 230 1.33 11.30 -9.52
C PRO A 230 2.56 10.93 -10.36
N ILE A 231 3.14 9.72 -10.22
CA ILE A 231 4.41 9.31 -10.85
C ILE A 231 4.22 8.49 -12.14
N LEU A 232 3.01 8.02 -12.45
CA LEU A 232 2.76 7.16 -13.61
C LEU A 232 2.73 7.89 -14.98
N THR A 233 3.49 8.97 -15.13
CA THR A 233 3.76 9.50 -16.47
C THR A 233 4.89 8.68 -17.13
N PRO A 234 4.77 8.28 -18.41
CA PRO A 234 5.82 7.51 -19.11
C PRO A 234 7.22 8.14 -19.00
N MET A 235 7.29 9.47 -18.93
CA MET A 235 8.54 10.23 -18.77
C MET A 235 9.22 10.05 -17.39
N GLN A 236 8.47 9.84 -16.31
CA GLN A 236 9.04 9.64 -14.97
C GLN A 236 9.45 8.19 -14.70
N ILE A 237 8.82 7.23 -15.39
CA ILE A 237 9.23 5.82 -15.38
C ILE A 237 10.63 5.68 -16.00
N GLU A 238 10.90 6.36 -17.13
CA GLU A 238 12.23 6.36 -17.75
C GLU A 238 13.32 6.98 -16.87
N SER A 239 13.02 8.03 -16.09
CA SER A 239 14.03 8.65 -15.23
C SER A 239 14.35 7.88 -13.95
N HIS A 240 13.40 7.09 -13.43
CA HIS A 240 13.58 6.33 -12.17
C HIS A 240 13.98 4.87 -12.38
N VAL A 241 13.56 4.23 -13.48
CA VAL A 241 13.85 2.82 -13.80
C VAL A 241 14.32 2.60 -15.25
N GLY A 242 14.67 3.67 -15.98
CA GLY A 242 15.10 3.61 -17.39
C GLY A 242 16.22 2.60 -17.68
N TRP A 243 17.12 2.41 -16.72
CA TRP A 243 18.24 1.47 -16.83
C TRP A 243 17.83 -0.01 -16.70
N LEU A 244 16.63 -0.31 -16.17
CA LEU A 244 16.06 -1.66 -16.03
C LEU A 244 15.05 -1.99 -17.14
N LEU A 245 14.62 -1.01 -17.93
CA LEU A 245 13.63 -1.20 -19.01
C LEU A 245 13.97 -2.32 -20.00
N PRO A 246 15.22 -2.51 -20.47
CA PRO A 246 15.52 -3.61 -21.40
C PRO A 246 15.52 -5.00 -20.75
N TYR A 247 15.58 -5.08 -19.42
CA TYR A 247 15.70 -6.35 -18.69
C TYR A 247 14.38 -6.83 -18.09
N LEU A 248 13.37 -5.96 -17.97
CA LEU A 248 12.22 -6.26 -17.11
C LEU A 248 10.86 -6.26 -17.81
N ASN A 249 10.80 -5.95 -19.11
CA ASN A 249 9.58 -6.00 -19.92
C ASN A 249 8.35 -5.33 -19.25
N LEU A 250 8.58 -4.37 -18.34
CA LEU A 250 7.57 -3.82 -17.45
C LEU A 250 6.50 -3.01 -18.17
N ILE A 251 6.85 -2.44 -19.33
CA ILE A 251 5.91 -1.70 -20.19
C ILE A 251 4.89 -2.67 -20.84
N TYR A 252 5.14 -3.98 -20.84
CA TYR A 252 4.27 -4.97 -21.49
C TYR A 252 3.22 -5.61 -20.57
N LYS A 253 3.20 -5.29 -19.27
CA LYS A 253 2.13 -5.77 -18.37
C LYS A 253 1.14 -4.61 -18.09
N PRO A 254 -0.08 -4.67 -18.66
CA PRO A 254 -1.06 -3.57 -18.59
C PRO A 254 -1.44 -3.16 -17.17
N GLN A 255 -1.34 -4.08 -16.19
CA GLN A 255 -1.60 -3.78 -14.77
C GLN A 255 -0.69 -2.70 -14.18
N TYR A 256 0.53 -2.50 -14.70
CA TYR A 256 1.45 -1.45 -14.23
C TYR A 256 1.07 -0.05 -14.70
N LEU A 257 0.16 0.06 -15.68
CA LEU A 257 -0.34 1.33 -16.18
C LEU A 257 -1.62 1.78 -15.44
N GLN A 258 -2.10 0.96 -14.50
CA GLN A 258 -3.32 1.21 -13.75
C GLN A 258 -3.02 2.19 -12.60
N PRO A 259 -3.57 3.42 -12.59
CA PRO A 259 -3.09 4.46 -11.70
C PRO A 259 -3.72 4.51 -10.31
N TYR A 260 -4.63 3.59 -10.01
CA TYR A 260 -5.34 3.48 -8.74
C TYR A 260 -5.00 2.18 -8.00
N VAL A 261 -4.20 1.29 -8.56
CA VAL A 261 -4.02 -0.08 -8.07
C VAL A 261 -3.19 -0.05 -6.79
N TYR A 262 -3.67 -0.75 -5.78
CA TYR A 262 -2.90 -0.95 -4.55
C TYR A 262 -2.19 -2.30 -4.64
N ALA A 263 -0.88 -2.31 -4.36
CA ALA A 263 -0.09 -3.53 -4.22
C ALA A 263 -0.26 -4.53 -5.40
N LEU A 264 -0.46 -4.01 -6.62
CA LEU A 264 -0.69 -4.82 -7.84
C LEU A 264 -1.83 -5.85 -7.71
N ASN A 265 -2.88 -5.52 -6.93
CA ASN A 265 -3.97 -6.45 -6.56
C ASN A 265 -3.52 -7.70 -5.78
N ALA A 266 -2.29 -7.73 -5.26
CA ALA A 266 -1.75 -8.78 -4.41
C ALA A 266 -1.37 -8.25 -3.00
N PRO A 267 -2.31 -7.61 -2.27
CA PRO A 267 -2.07 -6.97 -0.98
C PRO A 267 -1.71 -7.94 0.16
N ILE A 268 -1.81 -9.25 -0.06
CA ILE A 268 -1.37 -10.26 0.92
C ILE A 268 0.16 -10.36 0.94
N ASN A 269 0.80 -10.09 -0.20
CA ASN A 269 2.25 -10.24 -0.38
C ASN A 269 2.97 -8.89 -0.43
N PHE A 270 2.26 -7.83 -0.80
CA PHE A 270 2.84 -6.51 -1.04
C PHE A 270 2.07 -5.43 -0.31
N SER A 271 2.79 -4.40 0.11
CA SER A 271 2.26 -3.18 0.69
C SER A 271 2.89 -1.97 0.00
N ASP A 272 2.15 -0.88 -0.11
CA ASP A 272 2.67 0.42 -0.55
C ASP A 272 2.69 1.37 0.65
N PRO A 273 3.84 1.64 1.27
CA PRO A 273 3.93 2.52 2.44
C PRO A 273 4.03 4.01 2.06
N SER A 274 4.62 4.37 0.91
CA SER A 274 4.76 5.77 0.50
C SER A 274 3.49 6.35 -0.13
N GLY A 275 2.57 5.47 -0.55
CA GLY A 275 1.44 5.83 -1.38
C GLY A 275 1.88 6.30 -2.76
N LEU A 276 3.13 6.11 -3.17
CA LEU A 276 3.62 6.37 -4.51
C LEU A 276 3.94 4.99 -5.07
N SER A 277 3.29 4.56 -6.15
CA SER A 277 3.53 3.22 -6.69
C SER A 277 4.92 3.20 -7.36
N SER A 278 5.97 3.16 -6.56
CA SER A 278 7.30 2.90 -7.07
C SER A 278 7.45 1.39 -7.16
N PHE A 279 7.71 0.91 -8.38
CA PHE A 279 8.18 -0.44 -8.65
C PHE A 279 9.31 -0.89 -7.68
N LYS A 280 10.01 0.09 -7.07
CA LYS A 280 11.07 -0.06 -6.08
C LYS A 280 10.58 -0.54 -4.71
N GLU A 281 9.47 -0.03 -4.18
CA GLU A 281 9.00 -0.37 -2.82
C GLU A 281 8.31 -1.75 -2.75
N CYS A 282 7.65 -2.15 -3.83
CA CYS A 282 6.98 -3.46 -3.93
C CYS A 282 7.98 -4.63 -3.98
N PHE A 283 9.16 -4.43 -4.60
CA PHE A 283 10.18 -5.47 -4.75
C PHE A 283 11.19 -5.52 -3.58
N LEU A 284 11.49 -4.38 -2.94
CA LEU A 284 12.47 -4.30 -1.83
C LEU A 284 11.83 -4.44 -0.44
N GLY A 285 10.55 -4.09 -0.26
CA GLY A 285 9.87 -4.21 1.05
C GLY A 285 9.76 -5.65 1.57
N CYS A 286 9.77 -6.65 0.67
CA CYS A 286 9.80 -8.06 1.05
C CYS A 286 11.18 -8.50 1.58
N LEU A 287 12.28 -7.89 1.08
CA LEU A 287 13.65 -8.24 1.46
C LEU A 287 14.06 -7.58 2.79
N ASP A 288 13.65 -6.33 3.02
CA ASP A 288 13.98 -5.60 4.24
C ASP A 288 13.23 -6.13 5.48
N LYS A 289 12.00 -6.62 5.32
CA LYS A 289 11.21 -7.18 6.43
C LYS A 289 11.59 -8.62 6.80
N MET A 290 12.23 -9.37 5.92
CA MET A 290 12.67 -10.76 6.18
C MET A 290 14.09 -10.88 6.73
N THR A 291 14.94 -9.85 6.60
CA THR A 291 16.36 -9.93 6.98
C THR A 291 16.72 -9.32 8.35
N GLY A 292 15.73 -8.88 9.13
CA GLY A 292 15.99 -8.42 10.51
C GLY A 292 16.99 -7.26 10.59
N GLY A 293 16.86 -6.26 9.71
CA GLY A 293 17.49 -4.95 9.91
C GLY A 293 19.00 -4.90 9.67
N ILE A 294 19.51 -5.45 8.57
CA ILE A 294 20.89 -5.18 8.12
C ILE A 294 20.91 -4.52 6.73
N THR A 295 20.12 -3.47 6.52
CA THR A 295 20.21 -2.65 5.30
C THR A 295 19.84 -1.18 5.52
N GLY A 296 19.97 -0.67 6.74
CA GLY A 296 19.91 0.77 7.03
C GLY A 296 21.06 1.61 6.43
N THR A 297 21.81 1.09 5.45
CA THR A 297 22.98 1.80 4.86
C THR A 297 23.06 1.66 3.35
N ILE A 298 21.95 1.51 2.64
CA ILE A 298 21.99 1.61 1.18
C ILE A 298 21.01 2.62 0.55
N CYS A 299 20.38 3.48 1.35
CA CYS A 299 19.70 4.67 0.81
C CYS A 299 20.59 5.91 0.64
N ALA A 300 21.89 5.83 0.96
CA ALA A 300 22.84 6.91 0.68
C ALA A 300 24.06 6.36 -0.07
N GLY A 301 24.12 6.56 -1.40
CA GLY A 301 25.34 6.36 -2.19
C GLY A 301 25.32 5.23 -3.22
N TYR A 302 24.31 5.15 -4.11
CA TYR A 302 24.36 4.28 -5.29
C TYR A 302 24.85 5.03 -6.54
N SER A 303 26.10 5.47 -6.55
CA SER A 303 26.86 5.78 -7.78
C SER A 303 27.88 4.69 -8.13
N GLY A 304 27.99 3.62 -7.33
CA GLY A 304 29.02 2.58 -7.48
C GLY A 304 28.58 1.24 -8.11
N PHE A 305 27.28 1.00 -8.34
CA PHE A 305 26.82 -0.33 -8.75
C PHE A 305 27.14 -0.72 -10.20
N GLY A 306 27.49 0.25 -11.06
CA GLY A 306 28.00 -0.01 -12.40
C GLY A 306 29.37 -0.71 -12.42
N ALA A 307 30.16 -0.61 -11.33
CA ALA A 307 31.48 -1.20 -11.24
C ALA A 307 31.49 -2.66 -10.73
N LEU A 308 30.44 -3.11 -10.04
CA LEU A 308 30.41 -4.45 -9.44
C LEU A 308 30.03 -5.54 -10.44
N ILE A 309 29.17 -5.23 -11.41
CA ILE A 309 28.74 -6.18 -12.45
C ILE A 309 29.85 -6.38 -13.51
N ALA A 310 30.71 -5.38 -13.73
CA ALA A 310 31.87 -5.51 -14.62
C ALA A 310 33.02 -6.34 -13.99
N ALA A 311 33.12 -6.42 -12.67
CA ALA A 311 34.14 -7.21 -11.97
C ALA A 311 33.75 -8.68 -11.74
N ALA A 312 32.47 -9.04 -11.93
CA ALA A 312 31.96 -10.39 -11.71
C ALA A 312 32.28 -11.38 -12.85
N ALA A 313 32.84 -10.92 -13.97
CA ALA A 313 33.11 -11.77 -15.13
C ALA A 313 34.52 -12.41 -15.15
N GLY A 314 35.36 -12.29 -14.10
CA GLY A 314 36.74 -12.76 -14.25
C GLY A 314 37.66 -12.96 -13.04
N SER A 315 37.20 -13.16 -11.80
CA SER A 315 38.15 -13.49 -10.70
C SER A 315 37.69 -14.63 -9.79
N PRO A 316 38.53 -15.68 -9.57
CA PRO A 316 38.21 -16.84 -8.73
C PRO A 316 38.31 -16.59 -7.21
N THR A 317 38.31 -15.34 -6.74
CA THR A 317 38.63 -15.03 -5.33
C THR A 317 37.43 -15.00 -4.37
N LEU A 318 36.20 -15.29 -4.80
CA LEU A 318 35.00 -15.30 -3.92
C LEU A 318 34.60 -16.70 -3.42
N ALA A 319 35.35 -17.76 -3.74
CA ALA A 319 35.08 -19.09 -3.18
C ALA A 319 35.56 -19.23 -1.71
N ALA A 320 36.40 -18.32 -1.22
CA ALA A 320 36.99 -18.41 0.11
C ALA A 320 36.16 -17.74 1.23
N LEU A 321 35.18 -16.89 0.92
CA LEU A 321 34.39 -16.17 1.93
C LEU A 321 33.08 -16.90 2.33
N LEU A 322 32.66 -17.92 1.56
CA LEU A 322 31.43 -18.68 1.80
C LEU A 322 31.64 -19.98 2.59
N GLY A 323 32.85 -20.25 3.07
CA GLY A 323 33.22 -21.51 3.73
C GLY A 323 32.79 -21.67 5.20
N ALA A 324 32.05 -20.74 5.79
CA ALA A 324 31.66 -20.83 7.20
C ALA A 324 30.26 -20.23 7.47
N ALA A 325 29.20 -20.97 7.14
CA ALA A 325 27.87 -20.73 7.68
C ALA A 325 27.11 -22.05 7.92
N PRO A 326 26.34 -22.21 9.01
CA PRO A 326 25.73 -23.49 9.37
C PRO A 326 24.53 -23.84 8.48
N ALA A 327 24.29 -25.15 8.32
CA ALA A 327 23.39 -25.80 7.36
C ALA A 327 21.88 -25.46 7.42
N TRP A 328 21.44 -24.54 8.30
CA TRP A 328 20.05 -24.07 8.34
C TRP A 328 19.80 -22.88 7.39
N ALA A 329 20.84 -22.13 7.01
CA ALA A 329 20.74 -21.05 6.04
C ALA A 329 20.55 -21.55 4.60
N THR A 330 21.03 -22.75 4.28
CA THR A 330 20.92 -23.35 2.94
C THR A 330 19.49 -23.80 2.63
N GLY A 331 18.70 -24.21 3.62
CA GLY A 331 17.30 -24.60 3.42
C GLY A 331 16.38 -23.42 3.10
N ALA A 332 16.61 -22.25 3.70
CA ALA A 332 15.80 -21.05 3.47
C ALA A 332 16.09 -20.40 2.11
N VAL A 333 17.35 -20.38 1.67
CA VAL A 333 17.76 -19.86 0.35
C VAL A 333 17.24 -20.76 -0.77
N VAL A 334 17.25 -22.08 -0.58
CA VAL A 334 16.75 -23.05 -1.56
C VAL A 334 15.22 -23.03 -1.64
N GLY A 335 14.49 -22.80 -0.53
CA GLY A 335 13.03 -22.63 -0.56
C GLY A 335 12.56 -21.42 -1.38
N CYS A 336 13.31 -20.30 -1.33
CA CYS A 336 12.99 -19.10 -2.09
C CYS A 336 13.39 -19.20 -3.58
N SER A 337 14.40 -20.02 -3.91
CA SER A 337 14.78 -20.28 -5.30
C SER A 337 13.96 -21.39 -5.98
N ILE A 338 13.26 -22.25 -5.23
CA ILE A 338 12.30 -23.23 -5.79
C ILE A 338 10.89 -22.61 -5.96
N GLY A 339 10.53 -21.58 -5.18
CA GLY A 339 9.31 -20.78 -5.44
C GLY A 339 9.46 -19.77 -6.58
N CYS A 340 10.70 -19.48 -6.98
CA CYS A 340 11.06 -18.61 -8.09
C CYS A 340 11.77 -19.42 -9.17
N GLY A 341 11.10 -20.44 -9.69
CA GLY A 341 11.62 -21.33 -10.72
C GLY A 341 10.51 -21.99 -11.54
N ILE A 342 10.47 -21.62 -12.83
CA ILE A 342 9.95 -22.42 -13.94
C ILE A 342 8.41 -22.53 -14.01
N LEU A 343 7.78 -21.51 -14.61
CA LEU A 343 6.69 -21.78 -15.55
C LEU A 343 7.31 -22.51 -16.75
N GLU A 344 7.17 -23.83 -16.82
CA GLU A 344 7.38 -24.60 -18.05
C GLU A 344 6.28 -24.17 -19.03
N LEU A 345 6.59 -23.15 -19.83
CA LEU A 345 5.80 -22.77 -21.01
C LEU A 345 6.35 -23.59 -22.18
N GLU A 346 5.64 -24.66 -22.53
CA GLU A 346 5.80 -25.29 -23.84
C GLU A 346 5.48 -24.25 -24.92
N TRP A 347 6.45 -23.97 -25.79
CA TRP A 347 6.32 -23.04 -26.90
C TRP A 347 5.47 -23.67 -28.03
N PRO A 348 4.39 -23.04 -28.51
CA PRO A 348 3.88 -23.36 -29.84
C PRO A 348 4.84 -22.79 -30.91
N PRO A 349 5.01 -23.45 -32.07
CA PRO A 349 5.98 -23.04 -33.07
C PRO A 349 5.65 -21.66 -33.65
N SER A 350 6.70 -20.85 -33.79
CA SER A 350 6.69 -19.47 -34.29
C SER A 350 6.03 -19.34 -35.66
N THR A 351 5.04 -18.46 -35.79
CA THR A 351 4.63 -17.91 -37.08
C THR A 351 5.51 -16.70 -37.43
N PRO A 352 5.90 -16.51 -38.70
CA PRO A 352 6.78 -15.42 -39.11
C PRO A 352 6.05 -14.05 -39.10
N PRO A 353 6.79 -12.94 -38.94
CA PRO A 353 6.22 -11.61 -38.77
C PRO A 353 5.58 -11.06 -40.04
N TYR A 354 4.44 -10.38 -39.89
CA TYR A 354 3.79 -9.59 -40.93
C TYR A 354 4.70 -8.42 -41.38
N PRO A 355 4.74 -8.09 -42.69
CA PRO A 355 5.48 -6.93 -43.19
C PRO A 355 4.73 -5.60 -42.91
N PRO A 356 5.45 -4.47 -42.80
CA PRO A 356 4.87 -3.17 -42.46
C PRO A 356 4.01 -2.56 -43.59
N PRO A 357 3.06 -1.67 -43.27
CA PRO A 357 2.14 -1.11 -44.26
C PRO A 357 2.83 -0.07 -45.16
N TYR A 358 2.62 -0.19 -46.47
CA TYR A 358 2.98 0.82 -47.45
C TYR A 358 1.94 1.95 -47.44
N TYR A 359 2.36 3.18 -47.18
CA TYR A 359 1.57 4.37 -47.46
C TYR A 359 1.73 4.75 -48.95
N VAL A 360 0.62 4.79 -49.69
CA VAL A 360 0.54 5.38 -51.03
C VAL A 360 -0.37 6.60 -50.92
N TRP A 361 0.19 7.78 -51.17
CA TRP A 361 -0.60 9.02 -51.34
C TRP A 361 -0.96 9.18 -52.83
N PRO A 362 -2.17 9.70 -53.16
CA PRO A 362 -2.45 10.25 -54.48
C PRO A 362 -1.81 11.62 -54.70
#